data_AF-A0A507FEL3-F1
#
_entry.id   AF-A0A507FEL3-F1
#
_cell.length_a   1.000
_cell.length_b   1.000
_cell.length_c   1.000
_cell.angle_alpha   90.00
_cell.angle_beta   90.00
_cell.angle_gamma   90.00
#
_symmetry.space_group_name_H-M   'P 1'
#
loop_
_entity.id
_entity.type
_entity.pdbx_description
1 polymer ?
#
loop_
_entity_poly.entity_id
_entity_poly.type
_entity_poly.pdbx_seq_one_letter_code
_entity_poly.pdbx_strand_id
1 'polypeptide(L)'
;MSTMNEAEEHLLNVIRQYPKGASEDALVKDLETVEKDDIVYLVNSLSEKGYVDFVTVGKQLLFKARDINEANKTRDLNQNEKIVYNFIKSEKAKGIWIKDIKSKSGLHLQVVADCIKTLEKFKLIKSCKSVKNPTRKLYMLFDLTPSEEITGGAWYTDQELDVAFIEGLAEMTFKFISSKSYPKLSAVAQHLQKQKQGMMSASMRKHDEDDEELAFTETQPIFPPDHTGYATTKDVHAFLKRSGILKVDLAMVDVQMLVDRLWYDGKVTRIRRLGAGGFESRGDAEWNGRDLSSEEDEDDDGDEEIVQMWMYRA
;
A
#
# COMPACT_ATOMS: atom_id res chain seq x y z
N MET A 1 39.56 -16.00 -18.11
CA MET A 1 39.50 -15.32 -16.79
C MET A 1 40.42 -14.12 -16.91
N SER A 2 39.88 -12.90 -17.06
CA SER A 2 40.74 -11.71 -17.04
C SER A 2 41.08 -11.43 -15.59
N THR A 3 42.32 -11.68 -15.21
CA THR A 3 42.84 -11.43 -13.86
C THR A 3 42.71 -9.95 -13.53
N MET A 4 42.15 -9.67 -12.36
CA MET A 4 42.03 -8.32 -11.82
C MET A 4 43.43 -7.89 -11.35
N ASN A 5 43.89 -6.71 -11.75
CA ASN A 5 45.20 -6.20 -11.31
C ASN A 5 45.10 -5.73 -9.85
N GLU A 6 46.20 -5.81 -9.10
CA GLU A 6 46.24 -5.40 -7.69
C GLU A 6 45.85 -3.92 -7.48
N ALA A 7 46.24 -3.06 -8.43
CA ALA A 7 45.82 -1.65 -8.48
C ALA A 7 44.31 -1.47 -8.77
N GLU A 8 43.72 -2.34 -9.59
CA GLU A 8 42.28 -2.32 -9.89
C GLU A 8 41.46 -2.78 -8.68
N GLU A 9 41.95 -3.76 -7.93
CA GLU A 9 41.31 -4.25 -6.71
C GLU A 9 41.37 -3.21 -5.58
N HIS A 10 42.51 -2.55 -5.42
CA HIS A 10 42.67 -1.45 -4.48
C HIS A 10 41.73 -0.28 -4.81
N LEU A 11 41.69 0.14 -6.08
CA LEU A 11 40.78 1.18 -6.55
C LEU A 11 39.30 0.80 -6.34
N LEU A 12 38.91 -0.44 -6.65
CA LEU A 12 37.54 -0.91 -6.44
C LEU A 12 37.15 -0.88 -4.95
N ASN A 13 38.06 -1.26 -4.06
CA ASN A 13 37.82 -1.22 -2.61
C ASN A 13 37.64 0.21 -2.09
N VAL A 14 38.40 1.18 -2.60
CA VAL A 14 38.21 2.60 -2.28
C VAL A 14 36.85 3.09 -2.79
N ILE A 15 36.48 2.80 -4.03
CA ILE A 15 35.18 3.19 -4.59
C ILE A 15 34.01 2.57 -3.81
N ARG A 16 34.17 1.34 -3.27
CA ARG A 16 33.16 0.68 -2.42
C ARG A 16 32.93 1.41 -1.09
N GLN A 17 33.91 2.13 -0.56
CA GLN A 17 33.76 2.93 0.66
C GLN A 17 32.87 4.16 0.42
N TYR A 18 32.67 4.56 -0.83
CA TYR A 18 31.83 5.70 -1.22
C TYR A 18 30.49 5.23 -1.85
N PRO A 19 29.42 5.03 -1.04
CA PRO A 19 28.13 4.50 -1.52
C PRO A 19 27.40 5.43 -2.50
N LYS A 20 27.69 6.73 -2.47
CA LYS A 20 27.15 7.75 -3.39
C LYS A 20 28.02 7.96 -4.64
N GLY A 21 29.15 7.26 -4.75
CA GLY A 21 30.16 7.44 -5.79
C GLY A 21 31.28 8.37 -5.33
N ALA A 22 32.50 8.12 -5.82
CA ALA A 22 33.69 8.92 -5.55
C ALA A 22 34.00 9.81 -6.76
N SER A 23 34.36 11.08 -6.53
CA SER A 23 34.83 11.95 -7.61
C SER A 23 36.31 11.67 -7.92
N GLU A 24 36.77 12.09 -9.10
CA GLU A 24 38.18 12.00 -9.50
C GLU A 24 39.11 12.64 -8.45
N ASP A 25 38.77 13.84 -7.95
CA ASP A 25 39.57 14.52 -6.92
C ASP A 25 39.55 13.81 -5.56
N ALA A 26 38.46 13.10 -5.22
CA ALA A 26 38.41 12.31 -3.99
C ALA A 26 39.26 11.04 -4.10
N LEU A 27 39.24 10.39 -5.27
CA LEU A 27 40.06 9.22 -5.54
C LEU A 27 41.55 9.57 -5.54
N VAL A 28 41.94 10.69 -6.13
CA VAL A 28 43.35 11.16 -6.11
C VAL A 28 43.84 11.47 -4.70
N LYS A 29 42.95 11.93 -3.81
CA LYS A 29 43.29 12.24 -2.41
C LYS A 29 43.44 10.99 -1.54
N ASP A 30 42.63 9.96 -1.78
CA ASP A 30 42.72 8.70 -1.04
C ASP A 30 43.76 7.73 -1.64
N LEU A 31 44.05 7.89 -2.94
CA LEU A 31 45.10 7.19 -3.68
C LEU A 31 46.25 8.17 -3.96
N GLU A 32 46.88 8.70 -2.90
CA GLU A 32 48.06 9.58 -3.00
C GLU A 32 49.24 8.92 -3.77
N THR A 33 49.18 7.62 -4.03
CA THR A 33 50.19 6.82 -4.74
C THR A 33 49.97 6.67 -6.24
N VAL A 34 48.80 7.06 -6.79
CA VAL A 34 48.46 6.82 -8.20
C VAL A 34 48.20 8.14 -8.91
N GLU A 35 48.82 8.35 -10.08
CA GLU A 35 48.61 9.57 -10.88
C GLU A 35 47.18 9.63 -11.47
N LYS A 36 46.73 10.85 -11.81
CA LYS A 36 45.39 11.09 -12.36
C LYS A 36 45.13 10.27 -13.62
N ASP A 37 46.10 10.22 -14.53
CA ASP A 37 46.00 9.48 -15.79
C ASP A 37 45.88 7.95 -15.56
N ASP A 38 46.59 7.41 -14.57
CA ASP A 38 46.52 6.00 -14.21
C ASP A 38 45.17 5.65 -13.57
N ILE A 39 44.59 6.54 -12.75
CA ILE A 39 43.25 6.36 -12.19
C ILE A 39 42.22 6.31 -13.33
N VAL A 40 42.28 7.22 -14.30
CA VAL A 40 41.37 7.24 -15.45
C VAL A 40 41.50 5.95 -16.27
N TYR A 41 42.73 5.46 -16.48
CA TYR A 41 42.97 4.20 -17.17
C TYR A 41 42.40 2.99 -16.41
N LEU A 42 42.64 2.91 -15.09
CA LEU A 42 42.16 1.84 -14.23
C LEU A 42 40.63 1.85 -14.11
N VAL A 43 40.02 3.03 -13.98
CA VAL A 43 38.55 3.16 -13.97
C VAL A 43 37.97 2.72 -15.31
N ASN A 44 38.57 3.10 -16.44
CA ASN A 44 38.09 2.67 -17.75
C ASN A 44 38.17 1.15 -17.91
N SER A 45 39.28 0.53 -17.49
CA SER A 45 39.45 -0.93 -17.46
C SER A 45 38.43 -1.60 -16.54
N LEU A 46 38.20 -1.07 -15.33
CA LEU A 46 37.20 -1.57 -14.38
C LEU A 46 35.76 -1.42 -14.90
N SER A 47 35.46 -0.35 -15.64
CA SER A 47 34.18 -0.16 -16.30
C SER A 47 34.00 -1.15 -17.46
N GLU A 48 35.03 -1.38 -18.27
CA GLU A 48 35.01 -2.37 -19.36
C GLU A 48 34.79 -3.78 -18.80
N LYS A 49 35.41 -4.09 -17.66
CA LYS A 49 35.19 -5.33 -16.90
C LYS A 49 33.83 -5.38 -16.17
N GLY A 50 33.12 -4.25 -16.08
CA GLY A 50 31.78 -4.15 -15.51
C GLY A 50 31.71 -4.03 -13.99
N TYR A 51 32.79 -3.65 -13.32
CA TYR A 51 32.86 -3.47 -11.87
C TYR A 51 32.56 -2.04 -11.40
N VAL A 52 32.65 -1.04 -12.28
CA VAL A 52 32.44 0.37 -11.96
C VAL A 52 31.49 1.00 -12.99
N ASP A 53 30.61 1.88 -12.53
CA ASP A 53 29.72 2.71 -13.34
C ASP A 53 30.13 4.18 -13.28
N PHE A 54 30.01 4.86 -14.42
CA PHE A 54 30.12 6.32 -14.52
C PHE A 54 28.76 6.95 -14.26
N VAL A 55 28.66 7.76 -13.21
CA VAL A 55 27.43 8.49 -12.87
C VAL A 55 27.73 9.98 -12.94
N THR A 56 27.01 10.71 -13.77
CA THR A 56 27.08 12.18 -13.82
C THR A 56 26.06 12.77 -12.86
N VAL A 57 26.51 13.47 -11.83
CA VAL A 57 25.64 14.25 -10.94
C VAL A 57 26.01 15.72 -11.09
N GLY A 58 25.14 16.48 -11.75
CA GLY A 58 25.42 17.88 -12.10
C GLY A 58 26.52 18.00 -13.16
N LYS A 59 27.64 18.65 -12.81
CA LYS A 59 28.83 18.84 -13.67
C LYS A 59 30.01 17.92 -13.33
N GLN A 60 29.87 17.04 -12.34
CA GLN A 60 30.95 16.16 -11.88
C GLN A 60 30.67 14.70 -12.25
N LEU A 61 31.71 14.03 -12.74
CA LEU A 61 31.74 12.59 -12.95
C LEU A 61 32.03 11.91 -11.61
N LEU A 62 31.13 11.02 -11.19
CA LEU A 62 31.26 10.18 -10.01
C LEU A 62 31.43 8.73 -10.45
N PHE A 63 32.34 8.02 -9.82
CA PHE A 63 32.60 6.61 -10.05
C PHE A 63 31.92 5.81 -8.95
N LYS A 64 31.03 4.89 -9.33
CA LYS A 64 30.30 4.06 -8.37
C LYS A 64 30.62 2.59 -8.57
N ALA A 65 30.93 1.89 -7.49
CA ALA A 65 31.14 0.45 -7.53
C ALA A 65 29.82 -0.25 -7.88
N ARG A 66 29.86 -1.12 -8.89
CA ARG A 66 28.73 -1.97 -9.25
C ARG A 66 28.71 -3.19 -8.33
N ASP A 67 27.52 -3.57 -7.87
CA ASP A 67 27.36 -4.77 -7.05
C ASP A 67 27.73 -6.01 -7.87
N ILE A 68 28.41 -7.00 -7.27
CA ILE A 68 28.81 -8.25 -7.94
C ILE A 68 27.59 -8.98 -8.52
N ASN A 69 26.43 -8.89 -7.85
CA ASN A 69 25.19 -9.47 -8.35
C ASN A 69 24.63 -8.72 -9.57
N GLU A 70 24.84 -7.40 -9.63
CA GLU A 70 24.43 -6.57 -10.76
C GLU A 70 25.38 -6.73 -11.95
N ALA A 71 26.69 -6.82 -11.71
CA ALA A 71 27.68 -7.06 -12.74
C ALA A 71 27.46 -8.41 -13.45
N ASN A 72 27.09 -9.46 -12.71
CA ASN A 72 26.76 -10.76 -13.31
C ASN A 72 25.41 -10.75 -14.05
N LYS A 73 24.39 -10.05 -13.52
CA LYS A 73 23.05 -9.93 -14.14
C LYS A 73 23.03 -9.02 -15.38
N THR A 74 23.96 -8.06 -15.47
CA THR A 74 24.01 -7.05 -16.55
C THR A 74 25.18 -7.25 -17.52
N ARG A 75 25.94 -8.34 -17.39
CA ARG A 75 27.15 -8.60 -18.18
C ARG A 75 26.87 -8.75 -19.67
N ASP A 76 25.75 -9.39 -20.01
CA ASP A 76 25.33 -9.62 -21.39
C ASP A 76 24.40 -8.52 -21.94
N LEU A 77 24.11 -7.48 -21.14
CA LEU A 77 23.22 -6.41 -21.55
C LEU A 77 23.94 -5.38 -22.42
N ASN A 78 23.24 -4.95 -23.47
CA ASN A 78 23.68 -3.91 -24.38
C ASN A 78 23.75 -2.54 -23.66
N GLN A 79 24.53 -1.59 -24.17
CA GLN A 79 24.68 -0.26 -23.56
C GLN A 79 23.33 0.46 -23.39
N ASN A 80 22.45 0.34 -24.38
CA ASN A 80 21.10 0.90 -24.32
C ASN A 80 20.23 0.23 -23.23
N GLU A 81 20.38 -1.08 -23.05
CA GLU A 81 19.65 -1.84 -22.03
C GLU A 81 20.13 -1.46 -20.62
N LYS A 82 21.44 -1.23 -20.45
CA LYS A 82 22.02 -0.71 -19.20
C LYS A 82 21.47 0.68 -18.85
N ILE A 83 21.37 1.57 -19.84
CA ILE A 83 20.77 2.91 -19.65
C ILE A 83 19.31 2.78 -19.18
N VAL A 84 18.50 1.98 -19.89
CA VAL A 84 17.09 1.77 -19.54
C VAL A 84 16.94 1.16 -18.15
N TYR A 85 17.75 0.16 -17.81
CA TYR A 85 17.74 -0.49 -16.50
C TYR A 85 18.07 0.50 -15.37
N ASN A 86 19.07 1.36 -15.55
CA ASN A 86 19.46 2.36 -14.55
C ASN A 86 18.34 3.38 -14.29
N PHE A 87 17.59 3.80 -15.31
CA PHE A 87 16.41 4.67 -15.13
C PHE A 87 15.25 3.97 -14.42
N ILE A 88 15.01 2.69 -14.71
CA ILE A 88 14.00 1.91 -13.98
C ILE A 88 14.41 1.76 -12.51
N LYS A 89 15.69 1.51 -12.25
CA LYS A 89 16.26 1.39 -10.90
C LYS A 89 16.15 2.70 -10.11
N SER A 90 16.27 3.86 -10.76
CA SER A 90 16.15 5.16 -10.06
C SER A 90 14.74 5.42 -9.52
N GLU A 91 13.70 4.90 -10.18
CA GLU A 91 12.29 5.14 -9.83
C GLU A 91 11.76 4.17 -8.74
N LYS A 92 12.55 3.14 -8.40
CA LYS A 92 12.26 2.18 -7.33
C LYS A 92 10.79 1.73 -7.33
N ALA A 93 10.04 2.06 -6.28
CA ALA A 93 8.70 1.56 -5.99
C ALA A 93 7.58 2.30 -6.72
N LYS A 94 7.87 3.44 -7.37
CA LYS A 94 6.91 4.21 -8.18
C LYS A 94 6.78 3.68 -9.61
N GLY A 95 7.78 2.92 -10.07
CA GLY A 95 7.85 2.44 -11.44
C GLY A 95 7.93 3.59 -12.45
N ILE A 96 8.24 3.25 -13.70
CA ILE A 96 8.41 4.25 -14.76
C ILE A 96 7.58 3.91 -15.99
N TRP A 97 6.97 4.91 -16.60
CA TRP A 97 6.19 4.74 -17.82
C TRP A 97 7.10 4.69 -19.04
N ILE A 98 6.75 3.88 -20.05
CA ILE A 98 7.57 3.72 -21.27
C ILE A 98 7.86 5.05 -22.00
N LYS A 99 6.91 6.00 -22.01
CA LYS A 99 7.15 7.31 -22.63
C LYS A 99 8.12 8.16 -21.80
N ASP A 100 8.11 8.00 -20.47
CA ASP A 100 9.04 8.71 -19.60
C ASP A 100 10.45 8.12 -19.73
N ILE A 101 10.58 6.80 -19.90
CA ILE A 101 11.86 6.18 -20.26
C ILE A 101 12.37 6.75 -21.59
N LYS A 102 11.53 6.87 -22.62
CA LYS A 102 11.92 7.47 -23.91
C LYS A 102 12.42 8.90 -23.75
N SER A 103 11.67 9.73 -23.03
CA SER A 103 12.02 11.14 -22.80
C SER A 103 13.30 11.30 -21.98
N LYS A 104 13.53 10.44 -20.97
CA LYS A 104 14.73 10.49 -20.11
C LYS A 104 15.98 9.87 -20.76
N SER A 105 15.82 8.79 -21.51
CA SER A 105 16.94 8.07 -22.15
C SER A 105 17.40 8.70 -23.48
N GLY A 106 16.56 9.52 -24.12
CA GLY A 106 16.86 10.07 -25.45
C GLY A 106 16.83 9.03 -26.58
N LEU A 107 16.43 7.78 -26.29
CA LEU A 107 16.39 6.68 -27.24
C LEU A 107 15.08 6.65 -28.03
N HIS A 108 15.11 6.05 -29.22
CA HIS A 108 13.91 5.83 -30.01
C HIS A 108 12.96 4.83 -29.30
N LEU A 109 11.65 5.05 -29.38
CA LEU A 109 10.64 4.25 -28.66
C LEU A 109 10.75 2.75 -28.96
N GLN A 110 11.10 2.40 -30.19
CA GLN A 110 11.25 1.01 -30.64
C GLN A 110 12.46 0.33 -30.00
N VAL A 111 13.58 1.05 -29.87
CA VAL A 111 14.78 0.57 -29.18
C VAL A 111 14.49 0.38 -27.69
N VAL A 112 13.79 1.32 -27.06
CA VAL A 112 13.36 1.20 -25.65
C VAL A 112 12.45 -0.02 -25.46
N ALA A 113 11.50 -0.24 -26.35
CA ALA A 113 10.60 -1.38 -26.29
C ALA A 113 11.34 -2.72 -26.42
N ASP A 114 12.35 -2.81 -27.29
CA ASP A 114 13.14 -4.03 -27.44
C ASP A 114 14.07 -4.25 -26.24
N CYS A 115 14.67 -3.19 -25.69
CA CYS A 115 15.45 -3.26 -24.45
C CYS A 115 14.59 -3.79 -23.29
N ILE A 116 13.36 -3.30 -23.15
CA ILE A 116 12.41 -3.75 -22.12
C ILE A 116 12.10 -5.25 -22.28
N LYS A 117 11.86 -5.75 -23.50
CA LYS A 117 11.61 -7.18 -23.73
C LYS A 117 12.80 -8.04 -23.31
N THR A 118 14.02 -7.61 -23.61
CA THR A 118 15.23 -8.31 -23.18
C THR A 118 15.33 -8.32 -21.66
N LEU A 119 15.16 -7.17 -21.01
CA LEU A 119 15.21 -7.04 -19.55
C LEU A 119 14.12 -7.86 -18.84
N GLU A 120 12.93 -7.96 -19.43
CA GLU A 120 11.82 -8.79 -18.94
C GLU A 120 12.11 -10.28 -19.12
N LYS A 121 12.70 -10.68 -20.25
CA LYS A 121 13.16 -12.06 -20.51
C LYS A 121 14.19 -12.52 -19.48
N PHE A 122 15.10 -11.64 -19.09
CA PHE A 122 16.10 -11.92 -18.04
C PHE A 122 15.55 -11.78 -16.62
N LYS A 123 14.26 -11.49 -16.44
CA LYS A 123 13.58 -11.27 -15.15
C LYS A 123 14.27 -10.22 -14.28
N LEU A 124 14.83 -9.18 -14.90
CA LEU A 124 15.41 -8.04 -14.19
C LEU A 124 14.35 -6.99 -13.87
N ILE A 125 13.35 -6.88 -14.75
CA ILE A 125 12.21 -5.98 -14.61
C ILE A 125 10.90 -6.75 -14.74
N LYS A 126 9.83 -6.15 -14.21
CA LYS A 126 8.45 -6.61 -14.39
C LYS A 126 7.58 -5.45 -14.84
N SER A 127 6.53 -5.78 -15.59
CA SER A 127 5.49 -4.82 -15.95
C SER A 127 4.39 -4.79 -14.87
N CYS A 128 3.94 -3.59 -14.52
CA CYS A 128 2.83 -3.36 -13.60
C CYS A 128 1.87 -2.34 -14.24
N LYS A 129 0.57 -2.50 -14.00
CA LYS A 129 -0.39 -1.44 -14.35
C LYS A 129 -0.55 -0.52 -13.14
N SER A 130 -0.85 0.74 -13.41
CA SER A 130 -1.23 1.68 -12.36
C SER A 130 -2.72 1.55 -12.06
N VAL A 131 -3.11 1.48 -10.79
CA VAL A 131 -4.52 1.62 -10.38
C VAL A 131 -5.07 3.00 -10.74
N LYS A 132 -4.29 4.08 -10.57
CA LYS A 132 -4.70 5.45 -10.95
C LYS A 132 -4.86 5.63 -12.48
N ASN A 133 -4.03 4.93 -13.27
CA ASN A 133 -4.02 5.03 -14.73
C ASN A 133 -3.91 3.64 -15.38
N PRO A 134 -5.02 2.88 -15.49
CA PRO A 134 -4.99 1.48 -15.95
C PRO A 134 -4.45 1.29 -17.38
N THR A 135 -4.52 2.33 -18.20
CA THR A 135 -4.04 2.32 -19.60
C THR A 135 -2.52 2.47 -19.71
N ARG A 136 -1.82 2.88 -18.64
CA ARG A 136 -0.36 3.09 -18.64
C ARG A 136 0.35 1.85 -18.13
N LYS A 137 1.25 1.29 -18.95
CA LYS A 137 2.18 0.23 -18.55
C LYS A 137 3.39 0.83 -17.85
N LEU A 138 3.53 0.56 -16.56
CA LEU A 138 4.69 0.93 -15.75
C LEU A 138 5.66 -0.26 -15.70
N TYR A 139 6.95 0.05 -15.59
CA TYR A 139 8.00 -0.94 -15.41
C TYR A 139 8.74 -0.69 -14.11
N MET A 140 9.05 -1.75 -13.39
CA MET A 140 9.79 -1.70 -12.13
C MET A 140 10.73 -2.89 -12.00
N LEU A 141 11.64 -2.86 -11.01
CA LEU A 141 12.53 -3.97 -10.73
C LEU A 141 11.74 -5.22 -10.29
N PHE A 142 12.23 -6.40 -10.68
CA PHE A 142 11.55 -7.67 -10.40
C PHE A 142 11.41 -7.91 -8.89
N ASP A 143 12.51 -7.70 -8.15
CA ASP A 143 12.62 -7.98 -6.71
C ASP A 143 11.88 -6.95 -5.82
N LEU A 144 11.35 -5.87 -6.39
CA LEU A 144 10.76 -4.78 -5.62
C LEU A 144 9.22 -4.87 -5.60
N THR A 145 8.61 -4.61 -4.44
CA THR A 145 7.14 -4.54 -4.30
C THR A 145 6.64 -3.17 -4.77
N PRO A 146 5.58 -3.10 -5.59
CA PRO A 146 5.00 -1.82 -6.01
C PRO A 146 4.48 -1.04 -4.80
N SER A 147 4.61 0.29 -4.85
CA SER A 147 4.07 1.17 -3.81
C SER A 147 2.55 1.18 -3.78
N GLU A 148 1.97 1.54 -2.63
CA GLU A 148 0.52 1.68 -2.43
C GLU A 148 -0.15 2.61 -3.44
N GLU A 149 0.57 3.62 -3.93
CA GLU A 149 0.07 4.52 -4.98
C GLU A 149 -0.20 3.80 -6.32
N ILE A 150 0.52 2.70 -6.58
CA ILE A 150 0.36 1.88 -7.77
C ILE A 150 -0.62 0.74 -7.51
N THR A 151 -0.54 0.10 -6.33
CA THR A 151 -1.37 -1.06 -5.98
C THR A 151 -2.77 -0.69 -5.52
N GLY A 152 -3.02 0.56 -5.11
CA GLY A 152 -4.32 1.04 -4.63
C GLY A 152 -4.60 0.76 -3.14
N GLY A 153 -3.65 0.17 -2.41
CA GLY A 153 -3.80 -0.14 -0.98
C GLY A 153 -4.48 -1.50 -0.72
N ALA A 154 -4.94 -1.73 0.52
CA ALA A 154 -5.44 -3.03 1.00
C ALA A 154 -6.76 -3.51 0.36
N TRP A 155 -7.44 -2.65 -0.39
CA TRP A 155 -8.74 -2.92 -1.03
C TRP A 155 -8.64 -3.48 -2.45
N TYR A 156 -7.43 -3.57 -2.98
CA TYR A 156 -7.19 -4.00 -4.37
C TYR A 156 -6.48 -5.35 -4.40
N THR A 157 -7.03 -6.26 -5.18
CA THR A 157 -6.42 -7.55 -5.52
C THR A 157 -6.14 -7.54 -7.02
N ASP A 158 -4.91 -7.88 -7.42
CA ASP A 158 -4.53 -7.96 -8.84
C ASP A 158 -4.85 -6.71 -9.68
N GLN A 159 -4.74 -5.52 -9.07
CA GLN A 159 -5.00 -4.20 -9.68
C GLN A 159 -6.49 -3.92 -9.96
N GLU A 160 -7.40 -4.71 -9.37
CA GLU A 160 -8.85 -4.48 -9.39
C GLU A 160 -9.39 -4.31 -7.96
N LEU A 161 -10.44 -3.50 -7.80
CA LEU A 161 -11.08 -3.29 -6.51
C LEU A 161 -11.81 -4.57 -6.11
N ASP A 162 -11.44 -5.15 -4.97
CA ASP A 162 -12.02 -6.39 -4.49
C ASP A 162 -13.32 -6.11 -3.72
N VAL A 163 -14.39 -5.86 -4.47
CA VAL A 163 -15.71 -5.52 -3.91
C VAL A 163 -16.25 -6.64 -3.03
N ALA A 164 -16.07 -7.90 -3.42
CA ALA A 164 -16.53 -9.05 -2.64
C ALA A 164 -15.81 -9.15 -1.29
N PHE A 165 -14.49 -8.87 -1.27
CA PHE A 165 -13.73 -8.79 -0.02
C PHE A 165 -14.21 -7.64 0.86
N ILE A 166 -14.40 -6.44 0.28
CA ILE A 166 -14.90 -5.26 1.02
C ILE A 166 -16.27 -5.55 1.62
N GLU A 167 -17.19 -6.13 0.86
CA GLU A 167 -18.54 -6.46 1.32
C GLU A 167 -18.53 -7.52 2.41
N GLY A 168 -17.72 -8.57 2.26
CA GLY A 168 -17.56 -9.60 3.28
C GLY A 168 -16.97 -9.05 4.59
N LEU A 169 -15.99 -8.14 4.51
CA LEU A 169 -15.46 -7.45 5.68
C LEU A 169 -16.47 -6.49 6.31
N ALA A 170 -17.26 -5.78 5.49
CA ALA A 170 -18.31 -4.90 5.97
C ALA A 170 -19.37 -5.68 6.73
N GLU A 171 -19.80 -6.84 6.22
CA GLU A 171 -20.77 -7.72 6.88
C GLU A 171 -20.20 -8.28 8.20
N MET A 172 -18.95 -8.73 8.19
CA MET A 172 -18.28 -9.23 9.40
C MET A 172 -18.14 -8.13 10.46
N THR A 173 -17.80 -6.91 10.04
CA THR A 173 -17.68 -5.74 10.91
C THR A 173 -19.04 -5.36 11.48
N PHE A 174 -20.08 -5.31 10.64
CA PHE A 174 -21.45 -5.04 11.07
C PHE A 174 -21.95 -6.10 12.06
N LYS A 175 -21.68 -7.38 11.82
CA LYS A 175 -22.05 -8.48 12.71
C LYS A 175 -21.35 -8.37 14.07
N PHE A 176 -20.08 -7.97 14.08
CA PHE A 176 -19.35 -7.72 15.31
C PHE A 176 -19.93 -6.54 16.11
N ILE A 177 -20.17 -5.40 15.44
CA ILE A 177 -20.81 -4.23 16.06
C ILE A 177 -22.21 -4.59 16.60
N SER A 178 -23.03 -5.29 15.82
CA SER A 178 -24.34 -5.79 16.24
C SER A 178 -24.24 -6.67 17.48
N SER A 179 -23.30 -7.62 17.51
CA SER A 179 -23.13 -8.52 18.66
C SER A 179 -22.78 -7.83 19.97
N LYS A 180 -22.16 -6.65 19.89
CA LYS A 180 -21.88 -5.78 21.04
C LYS A 180 -23.02 -4.80 21.35
N SER A 181 -23.90 -4.55 20.38
CA SER A 181 -25.01 -3.58 20.50
C SER A 181 -26.26 -4.17 21.14
N TYR A 182 -26.49 -5.48 20.96
CA TYR A 182 -27.65 -6.18 21.51
C TYR A 182 -27.24 -7.09 22.70
N PRO A 183 -28.06 -7.16 23.76
CA PRO A 183 -27.88 -8.14 24.80
C PRO A 183 -28.06 -9.55 24.22
N LYS A 184 -27.19 -10.49 24.62
CA LYS A 184 -27.35 -11.89 24.21
C LYS A 184 -28.71 -12.38 24.69
N LEU A 185 -29.60 -12.71 23.74
CA LEU A 185 -30.86 -13.36 24.04
C LEU A 185 -30.61 -14.55 24.97
N SER A 186 -31.35 -14.63 26.07
CA SER A 186 -31.32 -15.81 26.93
C SER A 186 -31.64 -17.06 26.09
N ALA A 187 -31.08 -18.21 26.46
CA ALA A 187 -31.34 -19.48 25.76
C ALA A 187 -32.84 -19.77 25.60
N VAL A 188 -33.66 -19.26 26.54
CA VAL A 188 -35.13 -19.30 26.50
C VAL A 188 -35.68 -18.48 25.33
N ALA A 189 -35.28 -17.21 25.18
CA ALA A 189 -35.76 -16.36 24.09
C ALA A 189 -35.33 -16.89 22.70
N GLN A 190 -34.13 -17.49 22.59
CA GLN A 190 -33.66 -18.13 21.36
C GLN A 190 -34.52 -19.36 20.98
N HIS A 191 -34.95 -20.14 21.98
CA HIS A 191 -35.79 -21.31 21.77
C HIS A 191 -37.22 -20.92 21.35
N LEU A 192 -37.78 -19.85 21.92
CA LEU A 192 -39.08 -19.30 21.51
C LEU A 192 -39.04 -18.73 20.09
N GLN A 193 -37.95 -18.09 19.68
CA GLN A 193 -37.82 -17.53 18.32
C GLN A 193 -37.73 -18.64 17.26
N LYS A 194 -37.00 -19.73 17.56
CA LYS A 194 -36.96 -20.94 16.72
C LYS A 194 -38.31 -21.68 16.68
N GLN A 195 -39.03 -21.76 17.80
CA GLN A 195 -40.38 -22.34 17.82
C GLN A 195 -41.39 -21.52 16.99
N LYS A 196 -41.38 -20.18 17.10
CA LYS A 196 -42.27 -19.31 16.30
C LYS A 196 -42.00 -19.40 14.79
N GLN A 197 -40.74 -19.47 14.35
CA GLN A 197 -40.40 -19.69 12.93
C GLN A 197 -40.90 -21.05 12.40
N GLY A 198 -40.93 -22.08 13.25
CA GLY A 198 -41.53 -23.38 12.90
C GLY A 198 -43.06 -23.38 12.81
N MET A 199 -43.73 -22.46 13.52
CA MET A 199 -45.20 -22.31 13.48
C MET A 199 -45.69 -21.46 12.30
N MET A 200 -44.91 -20.47 11.85
CA MET A 200 -45.25 -19.65 10.68
C MET A 200 -45.22 -20.44 9.36
N SER A 201 -44.32 -21.40 9.20
CA SER A 201 -44.26 -22.23 7.99
C SER A 201 -45.39 -23.27 7.89
N ALA A 202 -46.04 -23.61 9.00
CA ALA A 202 -47.14 -24.57 9.05
C ALA A 202 -48.52 -23.94 8.76
N SER A 203 -48.67 -22.62 8.89
CA SER A 203 -49.98 -21.95 8.70
C SER A 203 -50.22 -21.38 7.30
N MET A 204 -49.24 -21.48 6.38
CA MET A 204 -49.35 -21.01 4.98
C MET A 204 -50.18 -21.96 4.08
N ARG A 205 -51.33 -22.46 4.55
CA ARG A 205 -52.32 -23.15 3.73
C ARG A 205 -53.74 -22.87 4.23
N LYS A 206 -54.25 -21.66 4.00
CA LYS A 206 -55.55 -21.39 3.33
C LYS A 206 -55.96 -19.91 3.43
N HIS A 207 -56.21 -19.37 2.23
CA HIS A 207 -57.20 -18.35 1.85
C HIS A 207 -56.98 -16.86 2.21
N ASP A 208 -57.00 -16.13 1.09
CA ASP A 208 -57.54 -14.81 0.75
C ASP A 208 -56.86 -13.51 1.19
N GLU A 209 -56.77 -12.67 0.16
CA GLU A 209 -56.27 -11.30 0.05
C GLU A 209 -57.12 -10.36 0.94
N ASP A 210 -56.48 -9.30 1.44
CA ASP A 210 -57.06 -8.20 2.23
C ASP A 210 -57.03 -8.37 3.77
N ASP A 211 -55.83 -8.47 4.34
CA ASP A 211 -55.59 -7.86 5.66
C ASP A 211 -54.12 -7.42 5.77
N GLU A 212 -53.95 -6.14 6.06
CA GLU A 212 -52.68 -5.43 6.17
C GLU A 212 -51.88 -6.01 7.34
N GLU A 213 -50.94 -6.90 7.00
CA GLU A 213 -50.03 -7.56 7.94
C GLU A 213 -49.08 -6.51 8.54
N LEU A 214 -49.51 -5.84 9.63
CA LEU A 214 -48.63 -5.10 10.53
C LEU A 214 -47.66 -6.10 11.17
N ALA A 215 -46.60 -6.41 10.43
CA ALA A 215 -45.48 -7.21 10.89
C ALA A 215 -44.88 -6.55 12.14
N PHE A 216 -45.33 -7.01 13.31
CA PHE A 216 -44.77 -6.64 14.59
C PHE A 216 -43.36 -7.25 14.65
N THR A 217 -42.38 -6.52 14.15
CA THR A 217 -40.98 -6.84 14.34
C THR A 217 -40.72 -6.64 15.84
N GLU A 218 -40.71 -7.74 16.62
CA GLU A 218 -40.16 -7.74 17.98
C GLU A 218 -38.66 -7.40 17.86
N THR A 219 -38.34 -6.10 17.73
CA THR A 219 -36.99 -5.59 17.69
C THR A 219 -36.36 -5.89 19.05
N GLN A 220 -35.29 -6.68 19.06
CA GLN A 220 -34.55 -6.92 20.29
C GLN A 220 -34.15 -5.58 20.92
N PRO A 221 -34.29 -5.43 22.25
CA PRO A 221 -33.93 -4.18 22.90
C PRO A 221 -32.43 -3.95 22.75
N ILE A 222 -32.03 -2.82 22.17
CA ILE A 222 -30.62 -2.42 22.07
C ILE A 222 -30.11 -1.92 23.44
N PHE A 223 -28.80 -2.03 23.71
CA PHE A 223 -28.22 -1.43 24.91
C PHE A 223 -28.47 0.09 24.94
N PRO A 224 -28.61 0.70 26.13
CA PRO A 224 -28.82 2.14 26.26
C PRO A 224 -27.57 2.93 25.81
N PRO A 225 -27.70 4.21 25.43
CA PRO A 225 -26.58 5.06 25.01
C PRO A 225 -25.43 5.15 26.03
N ASP A 226 -25.72 5.00 27.33
CA ASP A 226 -24.73 5.02 28.42
C ASP A 226 -23.93 3.71 28.54
N HIS A 227 -24.20 2.72 27.69
CA HIS A 227 -23.49 1.46 27.71
C HIS A 227 -22.05 1.63 27.21
N THR A 228 -21.07 1.29 28.06
CA THR A 228 -19.64 1.44 27.75
C THR A 228 -19.07 0.30 26.90
N GLY A 229 -19.89 -0.68 26.51
CA GLY A 229 -19.44 -1.88 25.79
C GLY A 229 -19.56 -1.84 24.26
N TYR A 230 -19.95 -0.70 23.68
CA TYR A 230 -20.00 -0.52 22.24
C TYR A 230 -18.62 -0.71 21.58
N ALA A 231 -18.63 -1.12 20.32
CA ALA A 231 -17.40 -1.40 19.59
C ALA A 231 -16.68 -0.09 19.23
N THR A 232 -15.37 -0.02 19.44
CA THR A 232 -14.50 1.02 18.87
C THR A 232 -13.85 0.54 17.56
N THR A 233 -13.28 1.46 16.77
CA THR A 233 -12.49 1.09 15.58
C THR A 233 -11.33 0.16 15.95
N LYS A 234 -10.68 0.39 17.11
CA LYS A 234 -9.61 -0.47 17.65
C LYS A 234 -10.12 -1.88 17.96
N ASP A 235 -11.32 -2.00 18.54
CA ASP A 235 -11.93 -3.31 18.80
C ASP A 235 -12.23 -4.07 17.52
N VAL A 236 -12.75 -3.37 16.51
CA VAL A 236 -13.02 -3.94 15.18
C VAL A 236 -11.72 -4.41 14.53
N HIS A 237 -10.68 -3.57 14.54
CA HIS A 237 -9.36 -3.92 14.00
C HIS A 237 -8.76 -5.15 14.69
N ALA A 238 -8.79 -5.18 16.02
CA ALA A 238 -8.33 -6.33 16.80
C ALA A 238 -9.17 -7.59 16.53
N PHE A 239 -10.48 -7.45 16.33
CA PHE A 239 -11.36 -8.57 15.96
C PHE A 239 -11.03 -9.12 14.57
N LEU A 240 -10.91 -8.26 13.57
CA LEU A 240 -10.57 -8.64 12.20
C LEU A 240 -9.19 -9.32 12.16
N LYS A 241 -8.19 -8.78 12.87
CA LYS A 241 -6.86 -9.39 12.98
C LYS A 241 -6.89 -10.77 13.67
N ARG A 242 -7.67 -10.93 14.75
CA ARG A 242 -7.84 -12.22 15.45
C ARG A 242 -8.64 -13.24 14.64
N SER A 243 -9.48 -12.80 13.71
CA SER A 243 -10.30 -13.70 12.90
C SER A 243 -9.44 -14.63 12.02
N GLY A 244 -8.22 -14.20 11.65
CA GLY A 244 -7.29 -14.98 10.83
C GLY A 244 -7.75 -15.20 9.39
N ILE A 245 -8.84 -14.54 8.97
CA ILE A 245 -9.45 -14.70 7.64
C ILE A 245 -8.85 -13.69 6.63
N LEU A 246 -8.17 -12.66 7.14
CA LEU A 246 -7.57 -11.61 6.31
C LEU A 246 -6.38 -12.14 5.50
N LYS A 247 -6.45 -11.99 4.18
CA LYS A 247 -5.33 -12.24 3.26
C LYS A 247 -4.31 -11.08 3.27
N VAL A 248 -4.76 -9.88 3.63
CA VAL A 248 -3.99 -8.64 3.61
C VAL A 248 -4.05 -7.99 4.99
N ASP A 249 -2.91 -7.49 5.48
CA ASP A 249 -2.86 -6.71 6.71
C ASP A 249 -3.55 -5.37 6.51
N LEU A 250 -4.64 -5.13 7.24
CA LEU A 250 -5.40 -3.88 7.21
C LEU A 250 -4.81 -2.90 8.23
N ALA A 251 -4.58 -1.66 7.81
CA ALA A 251 -4.22 -0.58 8.71
C ALA A 251 -5.45 -0.10 9.51
N MET A 252 -5.21 0.69 10.56
CA MET A 252 -6.29 1.31 11.34
C MET A 252 -7.17 2.22 10.47
N VAL A 253 -6.56 2.93 9.52
CA VAL A 253 -7.26 3.81 8.58
C VAL A 253 -8.22 3.03 7.69
N ASP A 254 -7.82 1.86 7.19
CA ASP A 254 -8.68 1.00 6.38
C ASP A 254 -9.92 0.56 7.16
N VAL A 255 -9.74 0.12 8.41
CA VAL A 255 -10.88 -0.28 9.25
C VAL A 255 -11.80 0.90 9.55
N GLN A 256 -11.25 2.10 9.76
CA GLN A 256 -12.06 3.32 9.91
C GLN A 256 -12.91 3.58 8.66
N MET A 257 -12.33 3.49 7.45
CA MET A 257 -13.08 3.66 6.20
C MET A 257 -14.23 2.65 6.06
N LEU A 258 -14.02 1.40 6.50
CA LEU A 258 -15.04 0.37 6.47
C LEU A 258 -16.22 0.69 7.40
N VAL A 259 -15.91 1.16 8.61
CA VAL A 259 -16.93 1.54 9.59
C VAL A 259 -17.67 2.81 9.15
N ASP A 260 -16.96 3.74 8.52
CA ASP A 260 -17.54 4.96 7.93
C ASP A 260 -18.55 4.63 6.84
N ARG A 261 -18.22 3.68 5.95
CA ARG A 261 -19.16 3.17 4.96
C ARG A 261 -20.43 2.63 5.61
N LEU A 262 -20.31 1.83 6.68
CA LEU A 262 -21.47 1.29 7.39
C LEU A 262 -22.33 2.40 8.04
N TRP A 263 -21.71 3.50 8.46
CA TRP A 263 -22.41 4.67 8.96
C TRP A 263 -23.15 5.41 7.86
N TYR A 264 -22.52 5.66 6.71
CA TYR A 264 -23.17 6.28 5.55
C TYR A 264 -24.29 5.43 4.96
N ASP A 265 -24.15 4.09 4.98
CA ASP A 265 -25.21 3.15 4.60
C ASP A 265 -26.40 3.17 5.59
N GLY A 266 -26.30 3.90 6.70
CA GLY A 266 -27.33 3.96 7.75
C GLY A 266 -27.44 2.68 8.60
N LYS A 267 -26.50 1.74 8.46
CA LYS A 267 -26.49 0.46 9.20
C LYS A 267 -25.90 0.58 10.60
N VAL A 268 -25.10 1.60 10.85
CA VAL A 268 -24.40 1.80 12.12
C VAL A 268 -24.52 3.26 12.53
N THR A 269 -24.73 3.53 13.81
CA THR A 269 -24.71 4.88 14.38
C THR A 269 -23.43 5.11 15.18
N ARG A 270 -22.84 6.31 15.05
CA ARG A 270 -21.69 6.73 15.85
C ARG A 270 -22.15 7.35 17.17
N ILE A 271 -21.49 6.97 18.27
CA ILE A 271 -21.69 7.51 19.60
C ILE A 271 -20.36 8.11 20.06
N ARG A 272 -20.39 9.35 20.54
CA ARG A 272 -19.21 9.99 21.11
C ARG A 272 -19.15 9.68 22.60
N ARG A 273 -17.98 9.27 23.10
CA ARG A 273 -17.72 9.31 24.54
C ARG A 273 -17.62 10.77 24.96
N LEU A 274 -18.72 11.38 25.37
CA LEU A 274 -18.65 12.67 26.04
C LEU A 274 -17.97 12.46 27.39
N GLY A 275 -16.81 13.11 27.58
CA GLY A 275 -16.30 13.36 28.91
C GLY A 275 -17.41 14.00 29.74
N ALA A 276 -17.60 13.49 30.95
CA ALA A 276 -18.61 13.88 31.94
C ALA A 276 -19.43 15.16 31.61
N GLY A 277 -20.57 14.99 30.95
CA GLY A 277 -21.62 16.01 30.85
C GLY A 277 -22.13 16.33 29.45
N GLY A 278 -23.34 15.85 29.12
CA GLY A 278 -24.20 16.43 28.09
C GLY A 278 -24.48 15.53 26.88
N PHE A 279 -25.73 15.10 26.71
CA PHE A 279 -26.19 14.34 25.55
C PHE A 279 -26.64 15.28 24.42
N GLU A 280 -25.93 15.28 23.30
CA GLU A 280 -26.45 15.80 22.02
C GLU A 280 -26.48 14.66 20.99
N SER A 281 -27.65 14.05 20.79
CA SER A 281 -27.96 13.40 19.51
C SER A 281 -28.30 14.49 18.50
N ARG A 282 -27.27 15.05 17.84
CA ARG A 282 -27.48 15.93 16.69
C ARG A 282 -27.70 15.10 15.43
N GLY A 283 -28.98 14.96 15.06
CA GLY A 283 -29.34 14.85 13.65
C GLY A 283 -28.90 16.12 12.92
N ASP A 284 -28.45 15.93 11.68
CA ASP A 284 -28.33 16.96 10.65
C ASP A 284 -27.35 18.12 10.97
N ALA A 285 -26.09 17.94 10.61
CA ALA A 285 -25.17 19.06 10.39
C ALA A 285 -24.45 18.88 9.05
N GLU A 286 -24.92 19.64 8.06
CA GLU A 286 -24.28 19.86 6.76
C GLU A 286 -22.78 20.14 6.94
N TRP A 287 -21.95 19.31 6.33
CA TRP A 287 -20.52 19.55 6.21
C TRP A 287 -20.30 20.56 5.09
N ASN A 288 -20.21 21.85 5.44
CA ASN A 288 -19.76 22.88 4.51
C ASN A 288 -18.25 22.73 4.30
N GLY A 289 -17.87 22.11 3.18
CA GLY A 289 -16.49 22.06 2.73
C GLY A 289 -15.93 23.46 2.53
N ARG A 290 -15.02 23.87 3.42
CA ARG A 290 -14.03 24.92 3.16
C ARG A 290 -12.67 24.50 3.73
N ASP A 291 -11.81 24.17 2.78
CA ASP A 291 -10.48 24.74 2.58
C ASP A 291 -9.67 25.07 3.85
N LEU A 292 -8.67 24.24 4.13
CA LEU A 292 -7.51 24.60 4.94
C LEU A 292 -6.25 24.16 4.20
N SER A 293 -5.86 25.01 3.26
CA SER A 293 -4.47 25.18 2.88
C SER A 293 -3.77 26.05 3.93
N SER A 294 -2.97 25.41 4.81
CA SER A 294 -1.90 26.09 5.54
C SER A 294 -0.96 25.04 6.12
N GLU A 295 0.26 25.04 5.59
CA GLU A 295 1.44 24.38 6.13
C GLU A 295 1.67 24.84 7.58
N GLU A 296 1.84 23.89 8.50
CA GLU A 296 2.68 24.02 9.69
C GLU A 296 2.92 22.59 10.25
N ASP A 297 4.19 22.22 10.31
CA ASP A 297 4.72 20.96 10.85
C ASP A 297 4.54 20.88 12.39
N GLU A 298 4.69 19.65 12.91
CA GLU A 298 4.86 19.27 14.34
C GLU A 298 3.58 18.88 15.11
N ASP A 299 3.17 17.60 14.99
CA ASP A 299 3.03 16.62 16.08
C ASP A 299 2.19 15.39 15.63
N ASP A 300 2.89 14.30 15.31
CA ASP A 300 2.40 12.98 14.84
C ASP A 300 1.70 12.16 15.95
N ASP A 301 0.93 12.81 16.83
CA ASP A 301 0.14 12.18 17.89
C ASP A 301 -1.36 12.53 17.83
N GLY A 302 -1.74 13.59 17.09
CA GLY A 302 -3.13 14.06 16.99
C GLY A 302 -4.05 13.13 16.17
N ASP A 303 -3.49 12.39 15.21
CA ASP A 303 -4.26 11.50 14.34
C ASP A 303 -4.72 10.23 15.07
N GLU A 304 -4.01 9.79 16.12
CA GLU A 304 -4.41 8.63 16.93
C GLU A 304 -5.53 8.95 17.95
N GLU A 305 -5.71 10.22 18.31
CA GLU A 305 -6.67 10.65 19.33
C GLU A 305 -8.11 10.77 18.76
N ILE A 306 -8.25 11.18 17.50
CA ILE A 306 -9.55 11.37 16.84
C ILE A 306 -10.26 10.03 16.58
N VAL A 307 -9.50 8.97 16.27
CA VAL A 307 -10.04 7.61 16.04
C VAL A 307 -10.53 6.93 17.33
N GLN A 308 -10.14 7.44 18.50
CA GLN A 308 -10.49 6.87 19.81
C GLN A 308 -11.80 7.41 20.40
N MET A 309 -12.35 8.48 19.83
CA MET A 309 -13.51 9.17 20.41
C MET A 309 -14.86 8.51 20.07
N TRP A 310 -14.90 7.74 18.96
CA TRP A 310 -16.14 7.19 18.42
C TRP A 310 -16.33 5.71 18.75
N MET A 311 -17.51 5.40 19.29
CA MET A 311 -18.05 4.06 19.43
C MET A 311 -19.17 3.84 18.42
N TYR A 312 -19.43 2.59 18.09
CA TYR A 312 -20.38 2.21 17.05
C TYR A 312 -21.44 1.28 17.61
N ARG A 313 -22.69 1.57 17.26
CA ARG A 313 -23.83 0.67 17.50
C ARG A 313 -24.59 0.37 16.21
N ALA A 314 -25.16 -0.82 16.12
CA ALA A 314 -26.03 -1.23 15.01
C ALA A 314 -27.41 -0.56 15.05
#